data_AF-A0A843C837-F1
#
_entry.id   AF-A0A843C837-F1
#
_cell.length_a   1.000
_cell.length_b   1.000
_cell.length_c   1.000
_cell.angle_alpha   90.00
_cell.angle_beta   90.00
_cell.angle_gamma   90.00
#
_symmetry.space_group_name_H-M   'P 1'
#
loop_
_entity.id
_entity.type
_entity.pdbx_description
1 polymer ?
#
loop_
_entity_poly.entity_id
_entity_poly.type
_entity_poly.pdbx_seq_one_letter_code
_entity_poly.pdbx_strand_id
1 'polypeptide(L)'
;MIAQMEYVISIAKRYNHARTHYKDPRNRGIKGAKPVLGIYYLTEDWKLRFRKISRFMIPYYRARLWKRRKLFCPKCGSKFMGLVKKDTDILACPYLQRVQNVRGG
;
A
#
# COMPACT_ATOMS: atom_id res chain seq x y z
N MET A 1 5.91 -24.27 -3.40
CA MET A 1 6.18 -22.83 -3.19
C MET A 1 4.87 -22.15 -2.86
N ILE A 2 4.63 -21.78 -1.60
CA ILE A 2 3.43 -21.05 -1.22
C ILE A 2 3.60 -19.65 -1.80
N ALA A 3 2.74 -19.25 -2.73
CA ALA A 3 2.75 -17.89 -3.25
C ALA A 3 2.38 -16.95 -2.10
N GLN A 4 3.37 -16.24 -1.55
CA GLN A 4 3.16 -15.26 -0.49
C GLN A 4 2.17 -14.20 -0.96
N MET A 5 1.22 -13.85 -0.10
CA MET A 5 0.15 -12.93 -0.45
C MET A 5 0.68 -11.49 -0.60
N GLU A 6 0.41 -10.87 -1.76
CA GLU A 6 0.83 -9.51 -2.07
C GLU A 6 -0.37 -8.56 -2.17
N TYR A 7 -0.40 -7.57 -1.27
CA TYR A 7 -1.44 -6.54 -1.26
C TYR A 7 -0.96 -5.33 -2.05
N VAL A 8 -1.30 -5.27 -3.34
CA VAL A 8 -0.90 -4.17 -4.22
C VAL A 8 -1.66 -2.90 -3.85
N ILE A 9 -0.95 -1.84 -3.46
CA ILE A 9 -1.56 -0.59 -2.96
C ILE A 9 -1.47 0.56 -3.96
N SER A 10 -0.47 0.56 -4.83
CA SER A 10 -0.34 1.60 -5.86
C SER A 10 0.53 1.17 -7.03
N ILE A 11 0.33 1.83 -8.17
CA ILE A 11 1.16 1.72 -9.37
C ILE A 11 1.79 3.09 -9.58
N ALA A 12 3.11 3.15 -9.66
CA ALA A 12 3.83 4.42 -9.71
C ALA A 12 5.03 4.36 -10.66
N LYS A 13 5.40 5.54 -11.18
CA LYS A 13 6.69 5.74 -11.86
C LYS A 13 7.68 6.30 -10.83
N ARG A 14 8.80 5.61 -10.64
CA ARG A 14 9.94 6.06 -9.82
C ARG A 14 11.12 6.37 -10.73
N TYR A 15 12.01 7.26 -10.32
CA TYR A 15 13.31 7.40 -10.97
C TYR A 15 14.35 6.61 -10.16
N ASN A 16 15.12 5.72 -10.81
CA ASN A 16 16.24 5.09 -10.12
C ASN A 16 17.30 6.17 -9.87
N HIS A 17 17.53 6.55 -8.62
CA HIS A 17 18.61 7.48 -8.29
C HIS A 17 19.96 6.92 -8.77
N ALA A 18 20.50 7.52 -9.83
CA ALA A 18 21.94 7.76 -9.86
C ALA A 18 22.22 8.67 -8.66
N ARG A 19 23.24 8.34 -7.87
CA ARG A 19 23.63 8.96 -6.60
C ARG A 19 23.28 10.45 -6.53
N THR A 20 22.61 10.84 -5.46
CA THR A 20 22.46 12.23 -5.03
C THR A 20 23.83 12.82 -4.66
N HIS A 21 24.63 13.22 -5.65
CA HIS A 21 25.69 14.19 -5.46
C HIS A 21 25.14 15.59 -5.80
N TYR A 22 24.26 16.11 -4.94
CA TYR A 22 23.78 17.48 -5.07
C TYR A 22 24.76 18.42 -4.36
N LYS A 23 25.80 18.87 -5.08
CA LYS A 23 26.58 20.06 -4.68
C LYS A 23 26.08 21.33 -5.37
N ASP A 24 25.34 21.23 -6.47
CA ASP A 24 24.93 22.39 -7.28
C ASP A 24 23.40 22.45 -7.49
N PRO A 25 22.71 23.47 -6.94
CA PRO A 25 21.27 23.68 -7.12
C PRO A 25 20.86 24.09 -8.55
N ARG A 26 21.80 24.40 -9.47
CA ARG A 26 21.51 24.72 -10.88
C ARG A 26 21.37 23.48 -11.77
N ASN A 27 21.82 22.31 -11.31
CA ASN A 27 21.65 21.02 -11.99
C ASN A 27 20.49 20.19 -11.40
N ARG A 28 19.38 20.85 -11.04
CA ARG A 28 18.13 20.21 -10.54
C ARG A 28 17.39 19.36 -11.60
N GLY A 29 17.95 19.20 -12.80
CA GLY A 29 17.44 18.29 -13.82
C GLY A 29 17.91 16.86 -13.56
N ILE A 30 17.00 15.90 -13.65
CA ILE A 30 17.27 14.45 -13.57
C ILE A 30 18.05 14.01 -14.83
N LYS A 31 19.28 14.50 -15.03
CA LYS A 31 20.14 14.05 -16.14
C LYS A 31 20.65 12.66 -15.80
N GLY A 32 20.09 11.64 -16.47
CA GLY A 32 20.54 10.24 -16.41
C GLY A 32 19.74 9.29 -15.54
N ALA A 33 18.76 9.75 -14.74
CA ALA A 33 17.92 8.81 -13.99
C ALA A 33 16.82 8.24 -14.90
N LYS A 34 16.85 6.92 -15.10
CA LYS A 34 15.85 6.25 -15.93
C LYS A 34 14.54 6.09 -15.14
N PRO A 35 13.39 6.49 -15.71
CA PRO A 35 12.10 6.21 -15.11
C PRO A 35 11.85 4.70 -15.09
N VAL A 36 11.31 4.22 -13.98
CA VAL A 36 10.97 2.84 -13.72
C VAL A 36 9.52 2.78 -13.31
N LEU A 37 8.74 2.03 -14.08
CA LEU A 37 7.38 1.69 -13.71
C LEU A 37 7.39 0.51 -12.74
N GLY A 38 6.62 0.63 -11.66
CA GLY A 38 6.49 -0.44 -10.70
C GLY A 38 5.20 -0.34 -9.89
N ILE A 39 5.04 -1.32 -9.02
CA ILE A 39 4.00 -1.37 -8.01
C ILE A 39 4.60 -1.23 -6.63
N TYR A 40 3.82 -0.62 -5.73
CA TYR A 40 4.00 -0.79 -4.30
C TYR A 40 3.02 -1.85 -3.80
N TYR A 41 3.53 -2.76 -2.99
CA TYR A 41 2.73 -3.79 -2.35
C TYR A 41 3.18 -4.01 -0.92
N LEU A 42 2.25 -4.45 -0.09
CA LEU A 42 2.54 -4.94 1.26
C LEU A 42 2.71 -6.46 1.19
N THR A 43 3.74 -6.93 1.88
CA THR A 43 3.92 -8.35 2.20
C THR A 43 3.03 -8.76 3.36
N GLU A 44 2.93 -10.06 3.65
CA GLU A 44 2.22 -10.57 4.84
C GLU A 44 2.73 -9.96 6.15
N ASP A 45 4.04 -9.68 6.24
CA ASP A 45 4.68 -8.95 7.36
C ASP A 45 4.34 -7.45 7.43
N TRP A 46 3.39 -6.96 6.62
CA TRP A 46 3.08 -5.53 6.47
C TRP A 46 4.26 -4.64 6.03
N LYS A 47 5.32 -5.23 5.48
CA LYS A 47 6.46 -4.48 4.93
C LYS A 47 6.16 -3.99 3.53
N LEU A 48 6.35 -2.68 3.32
CA LEU A 48 6.22 -2.03 2.02
C LEU A 48 7.38 -2.42 1.10
N ARG A 49 7.06 -2.91 -0.08
CA ARG A 49 8.02 -3.29 -1.11
C ARG A 49 7.67 -2.63 -2.44
N PHE A 50 8.69 -2.44 -3.27
CA PHE A 50 8.54 -1.96 -4.65
C PHE A 50 8.98 -3.06 -5.62
N ARG A 51 8.17 -3.36 -6.63
CA ARG A 51 8.52 -4.28 -7.70
C ARG A 51 8.36 -3.60 -9.05
N LYS A 52 9.39 -3.72 -9.90
CA LYS A 52 9.35 -3.24 -11.29
C LYS A 52 8.35 -4.08 -12.07
N ILE A 53 7.56 -3.44 -12.94
CA ILE A 53 6.60 -4.13 -13.81
C ILE A 53 6.74 -3.62 -15.24
N SER A 54 6.33 -4.45 -16.21
CA SER A 54 6.16 -4.00 -17.58
C SER A 54 4.87 -3.20 -17.74
N ARG A 55 4.78 -2.40 -18.80
CA ARG A 55 3.58 -1.60 -19.13
C ARG A 55 2.34 -2.46 -19.36
N PHE A 56 2.51 -3.66 -19.92
CA PHE A 56 1.41 -4.59 -20.19
C PHE A 56 0.77 -5.16 -18.91
N MET A 57 1.47 -5.12 -17.77
CA MET A 57 0.93 -5.58 -16.49
C MET A 57 0.08 -4.52 -15.78
N ILE A 58 -0.02 -3.28 -16.29
CA ILE A 58 -0.78 -2.21 -15.63
C ILE A 58 -2.26 -2.61 -15.42
N PRO A 59 -3.01 -3.10 -16.43
CA PRO A 59 -4.42 -3.45 -16.23
C PRO A 59 -4.58 -4.56 -15.20
N TYR A 60 -3.71 -5.57 -15.24
CA TYR A 60 -3.67 -6.67 -14.28
C TYR A 60 -3.52 -6.17 -12.83
N TYR A 61 -2.55 -5.28 -12.57
CA TYR A 61 -2.34 -4.75 -11.23
C TYR A 61 -3.39 -3.73 -10.80
N ARG A 62 -3.99 -2.98 -11.75
CA ARG A 62 -5.11 -2.08 -11.43
C ARG A 62 -6.31 -2.85 -10.87
N ALA A 63 -6.62 -4.01 -11.43
CA ALA A 63 -7.69 -4.89 -10.92
C ALA A 63 -7.38 -5.52 -9.55
N ARG A 64 -6.11 -5.51 -9.13
CA ARG A 64 -5.63 -6.04 -7.85
C ARG A 64 -5.36 -4.95 -6.81
N LEU A 65 -5.68 -3.68 -7.11
CA LEU A 65 -5.44 -2.58 -6.18
C LEU A 65 -6.33 -2.71 -4.95
N TRP A 66 -5.68 -2.67 -3.80
CA TRP A 66 -6.30 -2.56 -2.51
C TRP A 66 -6.40 -1.08 -2.12
N LYS A 67 -7.58 -0.69 -1.65
CA LYS A 67 -7.89 0.67 -1.22
C LYS A 67 -7.87 0.74 0.30
N ARG A 68 -7.19 1.76 0.82
CA ARG A 68 -7.30 2.11 2.23
C ARG A 68 -8.59 2.91 2.44
N ARG A 69 -9.50 2.41 3.26
CA ARG A 69 -10.78 3.07 3.56
C ARG A 69 -10.95 3.27 5.05
N LYS A 70 -11.62 4.35 5.42
CA LYS A 70 -12.08 4.57 6.79
C LYS A 70 -13.43 3.87 6.92
N LEU A 71 -13.47 2.83 7.74
CA LEU A 71 -14.67 2.05 8.01
C LEU A 71 -15.23 2.44 9.38
N PHE A 72 -16.53 2.22 9.54
CA PHE A 72 -17.24 2.40 10.79
C PHE A 72 -17.75 1.05 11.27
N CYS A 73 -17.49 0.70 12.53
CA CYS A 73 -18.06 -0.50 13.12
C CYS A 73 -19.44 -0.18 13.72
N PRO A 74 -20.53 -0.82 13.26
CA PRO A 74 -21.86 -0.59 13.82
C PRO A 74 -22.00 -1.13 15.25
N LYS A 75 -21.14 -2.07 15.67
CA LYS A 75 -21.21 -2.70 17.00
C LYS A 75 -20.57 -1.88 18.11
N CYS A 76 -19.40 -1.27 17.85
CA CYS A 76 -18.66 -0.50 18.87
C CYS A 76 -18.60 1.01 18.56
N GLY A 77 -19.21 1.47 17.47
CA GLY A 77 -19.21 2.88 17.06
C GLY A 77 -17.85 3.45 16.66
N SER A 78 -16.79 2.63 16.66
CA SER A 78 -15.43 3.09 16.40
C SER A 78 -15.16 3.20 14.89
N LYS A 79 -14.41 4.23 14.51
CA LYS A 79 -13.88 4.39 13.15
C LYS A 79 -12.50 3.75 13.07
N PHE A 80 -12.24 2.94 12.05
CA PHE A 80 -10.94 2.30 11.85
C PHE A 80 -10.50 2.35 10.39
N MET A 81 -9.21 2.21 10.13
CA MET A 81 -8.69 2.11 8.77
C MET A 81 -8.63 0.64 8.37
N GLY A 82 -9.26 0.31 7.25
CA GLY A 82 -9.26 -1.02 6.65
C GLY A 82 -8.62 -1.01 5.27
N LEU A 83 -8.08 -2.15 4.86
CA LEU A 83 -7.60 -2.38 3.50
C LEU A 83 -8.62 -3.27 2.77
N VAL A 84 -9.29 -2.75 1.75
CA VAL A 84 -10.38 -3.43 1.04
C VAL A 84 -10.13 -3.47 -0.47
N LYS A 85 -10.63 -4.51 -1.15
CA LYS A 85 -10.54 -4.62 -2.63
C LYS A 85 -11.81 -4.10 -3.29
N LYS A 86 -12.97 -4.39 -2.71
CA LYS A 86 -14.28 -3.85 -3.11
C LYS A 86 -14.87 -3.05 -1.96
N ASP A 87 -15.71 -2.08 -2.28
CA ASP A 87 -16.38 -1.28 -1.24
C ASP A 87 -17.42 -2.13 -0.45
N THR A 88 -17.79 -3.32 -0.95
CA THR A 88 -18.65 -4.31 -0.28
C THR A 88 -17.90 -5.25 0.67
N ASP A 89 -16.57 -5.19 0.73
CA ASP A 89 -15.79 -6.10 1.57
C ASP A 89 -16.03 -5.78 3.06
N ILE A 90 -16.42 -6.79 3.83
CA ILE A 90 -16.64 -6.68 5.27
C ILE A 90 -15.33 -7.02 5.99
N LEU A 91 -14.81 -6.07 6.77
CA LEU A 91 -13.63 -6.28 7.61
C LEU A 91 -14.03 -6.43 9.08
N ALA A 92 -13.35 -7.34 9.78
CA ALA A 92 -13.47 -7.45 11.22
C ALA A 92 -12.98 -6.15 11.89
N CYS A 93 -13.78 -5.61 12.83
CA CYS A 93 -13.36 -4.43 13.57
C CYS A 93 -12.24 -4.83 14.55
N PRO A 94 -11.06 -4.18 14.49
CA PRO A 94 -9.94 -4.50 15.38
C PRO A 94 -10.20 -4.11 16.84
N TYR A 95 -11.23 -3.30 17.11
CA TYR A 95 -11.56 -2.84 18.46
C TYR A 95 -12.55 -3.74 19.19
N LEU A 96 -13.33 -4.58 18.50
CA LEU A 96 -14.31 -5.45 19.14
C LEU A 96 -13.68 -6.47 20.10
N GLN A 97 -12.46 -6.94 19.82
CA GLN A 97 -11.70 -7.81 20.72
C GLN A 97 -11.15 -7.08 21.95
N ARG A 98 -11.08 -5.74 21.95
CA ARG A 98 -10.57 -4.95 23.08
C ARG A 98 -11.66 -4.55 24.09
N VAL A 99 -12.94 -4.59 23.69
CA VAL A 99 -14.06 -4.12 24.55
C VAL A 99 -14.43 -5.15 25.64
N GLN A 100 -13.96 -6.40 25.56
CA GLN A 100 -14.20 -7.39 26.61
C GLN A 100 -13.36 -7.17 27.89
N ASN A 101 -12.29 -6.35 27.83
CA ASN A 101 -11.38 -6.14 28.97
C ASN A 101 -11.61 -4.85 29.78
N VAL A 102 -12.74 -4.15 29.61
CA VAL A 102 -13.01 -2.88 30.32
C VAL A 102 -14.29 -2.90 31.15
N ARG A 103 -14.79 -4.09 31.51
CA ARG A 103 -15.92 -4.25 32.45
C ARG A 103 -15.54 -5.16 33.63
N GLY A 104 -14.40 -4.88 34.25
CA GLY A 104 -13.98 -5.52 35.49
C GLY A 104 -12.98 -4.60 36.20
N GLY A 105 -13.50 -3.79 37.13
CA GLY A 105 -12.77 -2.80 37.91
C GLY A 105 -13.75 -1.84 38.55
#